data_AF-A0ABD0UFL2-F1
#
_entry.id   AF-A0ABD0UFL2-F1
#
_cell.length_a   1.000
_cell.length_b   1.000
_cell.length_c   1.000
_cell.angle_alpha   90.00
_cell.angle_beta   90.00
_cell.angle_gamma   90.00
#
_symmetry.space_group_name_H-M   'P 1'
#
loop_
_entity.id
_entity.type
_entity.pdbx_description
1 polymer ?
#
loop_
_entity_poly.entity_id
_entity_poly.type
_entity_poly.pdbx_seq_one_letter_code
_entity_poly.pdbx_strand_id
1 'polypeptide(L)'
;MKDMRLKDFPTFIRTVDVNDTMLNFAVQETSRASQAFTIILNTFEDLEQSAITTLEKILPPIYSIGPLTLLSRNKISNESPITNITTSLWKKEDFCLELLDGHQDPCSLVYVNFGSITVMDNEQLLKFAWGLANCGYHFLWVIRPDLIKGESSVLPPEFIEETKEMIDDQLQVCMREWGVGLEIDNNVKGKEVEELIREMMAGEQKGKEIRKKAMEWKESAVKATSTDGASLVNFEKMINEILLGNKEDQQKKNGVKCVNI
;
A
#
# COMPACT_ATOMS: atom_id res chain seq x y z
N MET A 1 15.77 0.41 -10.29
CA MET A 1 16.40 0.29 -8.96
C MET A 1 17.93 0.40 -9.04
N LYS A 2 18.48 1.57 -9.40
CA LYS A 2 19.95 1.78 -9.42
C LYS A 2 20.50 2.42 -8.12
N ASP A 3 19.63 2.93 -7.25
CA ASP A 3 20.02 3.74 -6.08
C ASP A 3 19.45 3.24 -4.74
N MET A 4 19.10 1.94 -4.66
CA MET A 4 18.62 1.32 -3.42
C MET A 4 19.78 1.09 -2.43
N ARG A 5 19.53 1.44 -1.18
CA ARG A 5 20.44 1.21 -0.03
C ARG A 5 19.85 0.15 0.88
N LEU A 6 20.66 -0.42 1.78
CA LEU A 6 20.19 -1.41 2.76
C LEU A 6 19.01 -0.90 3.61
N LYS A 7 18.98 0.40 3.95
CA LYS A 7 17.86 0.99 4.70
C LYS A 7 16.55 1.10 3.91
N ASP A 8 16.59 0.88 2.61
CA ASP A 8 15.43 0.91 1.72
C ASP A 8 14.82 -0.51 1.56
N PHE A 9 15.46 -1.54 2.12
CA PHE A 9 14.92 -2.90 2.16
C PHE A 9 14.01 -3.11 3.38
N PRO A 10 13.14 -4.13 3.32
CA PRO A 10 12.31 -4.50 4.46
C PRO A 10 13.09 -4.64 5.77
N THR A 11 12.52 -4.14 6.87
CA THR A 11 13.11 -4.14 8.23
C THR A 11 13.40 -5.55 8.69
N PHE A 12 12.52 -6.49 8.40
CA PHE A 12 12.68 -7.90 8.78
C PHE A 12 13.86 -8.62 8.11
N ILE A 13 14.49 -8.06 7.07
CA ILE A 13 15.76 -8.62 6.55
C ILE A 13 17.01 -7.98 7.17
N ARG A 14 16.84 -6.95 8.00
CA ARG A 14 17.92 -6.18 8.63
C ARG A 14 18.23 -6.66 10.05
N THR A 15 18.35 -7.97 10.20
CA THR A 15 18.61 -8.66 11.48
C THR A 15 20.00 -9.30 11.48
N VAL A 16 20.56 -9.51 12.68
CA VAL A 16 21.79 -10.29 12.90
C VAL A 16 21.51 -11.69 13.44
N ASP A 17 20.25 -11.98 13.78
CA ASP A 17 19.84 -13.30 14.22
C ASP A 17 19.55 -14.19 13.00
N VAL A 18 20.30 -15.28 12.88
CA VAL A 18 20.11 -16.26 11.81
C VAL A 18 18.84 -17.09 11.98
N ASN A 19 18.28 -17.13 13.18
CA ASN A 19 17.03 -17.83 13.49
C ASN A 19 15.83 -16.88 13.53
N ASP A 20 16.01 -15.62 13.08
CA ASP A 20 14.94 -14.65 13.00
C ASP A 20 13.76 -15.20 12.18
N THR A 21 12.58 -15.19 12.81
CA THR A 21 11.37 -15.80 12.24
C THR A 21 10.99 -15.15 10.92
N MET A 22 11.08 -13.81 10.82
CA MET A 22 10.60 -13.09 9.66
C MET A 22 11.57 -13.14 8.50
N LEU A 23 12.88 -13.08 8.76
CA LEU A 23 13.91 -13.35 7.76
C LEU A 23 13.72 -14.75 7.16
N ASN A 24 13.59 -15.77 8.02
CA ASN A 24 13.44 -17.15 7.57
C ASN A 24 12.13 -17.36 6.79
N PHE A 25 11.03 -16.76 7.25
CA PHE A 25 9.76 -16.75 6.53
C PHE A 25 9.91 -16.12 5.13
N ALA A 26 10.51 -14.93 5.04
CA ALA A 26 10.68 -14.22 3.78
C ALA A 26 11.55 -15.00 2.78
N VAL A 27 12.64 -15.61 3.25
CA VAL A 27 13.50 -16.47 2.42
C VAL A 27 12.72 -17.69 1.92
N GLN A 28 11.96 -18.34 2.79
CA GLN A 28 11.17 -19.51 2.44
C GLN A 28 10.08 -19.18 1.41
N GLU A 29 9.30 -18.12 1.62
CA GLU A 29 8.22 -17.76 0.70
C GLU A 29 8.74 -17.24 -0.64
N THR A 30 9.85 -16.48 -0.65
CA THR A 30 10.51 -16.08 -1.90
C THR A 30 11.03 -17.29 -2.67
N SER A 31 11.60 -18.29 -1.99
CA SER A 31 11.99 -19.54 -2.64
C SER A 31 10.80 -20.29 -3.22
N ARG A 32 9.66 -20.31 -2.52
CA ARG A 32 8.44 -20.99 -2.95
C ARG A 32 7.73 -20.27 -4.10
N ALA A 33 7.90 -18.95 -4.24
CA ALA A 33 7.32 -18.19 -5.35
C ALA A 33 7.76 -18.76 -6.72
N SER A 34 9.01 -19.24 -6.83
CA SER A 34 9.52 -19.92 -8.03
C SER A 34 8.78 -21.22 -8.40
N GLN A 35 8.10 -21.83 -7.43
CA GLN A 35 7.36 -23.09 -7.57
C GLN A 35 5.87 -22.84 -7.80
N ALA A 36 5.42 -21.59 -7.76
CA ALA A 36 4.04 -21.25 -8.04
C ALA A 36 3.69 -21.57 -9.49
N PHE A 37 2.40 -21.82 -9.76
CA PHE A 37 1.94 -21.94 -11.15
C PHE A 37 1.95 -20.58 -11.86
N THR A 38 1.64 -19.53 -11.11
CA THR A 38 1.52 -18.15 -11.55
C THR A 38 1.76 -17.23 -10.36
N ILE A 39 2.03 -15.96 -10.61
CA ILE A 39 2.07 -14.89 -9.61
C ILE A 39 1.11 -13.78 -10.03
N ILE A 40 0.27 -13.33 -9.11
CA ILE A 40 -0.66 -12.24 -9.32
C ILE A 40 -0.19 -11.04 -8.52
N LEU A 41 -0.01 -9.90 -9.18
CA LEU A 41 0.42 -8.67 -8.53
C LEU A 41 -0.67 -7.60 -8.64
N ASN A 42 -1.00 -6.98 -7.50
CA ASN A 42 -1.87 -5.80 -7.45
C ASN A 42 -1.07 -4.53 -7.78
N THR A 43 -0.56 -4.48 -9.01
CA THR A 43 0.16 -3.35 -9.61
C THR A 43 -0.18 -3.28 -11.10
N PHE A 44 0.35 -2.30 -11.82
CA PHE A 44 0.20 -2.17 -13.27
C PHE A 44 1.55 -1.89 -13.92
N GLU A 45 1.66 -2.27 -15.20
CA GLU A 45 2.94 -2.27 -15.93
C GLU A 45 3.66 -0.92 -15.89
N ASP A 46 2.97 0.17 -16.23
CA ASP A 46 3.58 1.51 -16.28
C ASP A 46 4.19 1.95 -14.93
N LEU A 47 3.70 1.46 -13.79
CA LEU A 47 4.20 1.82 -12.46
C LEU A 47 5.52 1.12 -12.13
N GLU A 48 5.68 -0.14 -12.55
CA GLU A 48 6.73 -1.04 -12.07
C GLU A 48 7.38 -1.89 -13.17
N GLN A 49 7.30 -1.46 -14.44
CA GLN A 49 7.77 -2.20 -15.61
C GLN A 49 9.16 -2.83 -15.43
N SER A 50 10.14 -2.05 -14.95
CA SER A 50 11.49 -2.56 -14.74
C SER A 50 11.55 -3.68 -13.70
N ALA A 51 10.74 -3.63 -12.65
CA ALA A 51 10.66 -4.67 -11.62
C ALA A 51 9.95 -5.90 -12.19
N ILE A 52 8.79 -5.73 -12.83
CA ILE A 52 8.01 -6.81 -13.44
C ILE A 52 8.84 -7.56 -14.48
N THR A 53 9.43 -6.86 -15.45
CA THR A 53 10.29 -7.46 -16.49
C THR A 53 11.49 -8.22 -15.90
N THR A 54 11.99 -7.80 -14.73
CA THR A 54 13.09 -8.50 -14.05
C THR A 54 12.59 -9.76 -13.36
N LEU A 55 11.44 -9.68 -12.67
CA LEU A 55 10.81 -10.80 -11.99
C LEU A 55 10.38 -11.89 -12.97
N GLU A 56 9.85 -11.54 -14.14
CA GLU A 56 9.46 -12.46 -15.21
C GLU A 56 10.61 -13.35 -15.72
N LYS A 57 11.87 -12.96 -15.49
CA LYS A 57 13.04 -13.76 -15.90
C LYS A 57 13.36 -14.89 -14.91
N ILE A 58 12.88 -14.79 -13.68
CA ILE A 58 13.27 -15.69 -12.57
C ILE A 58 12.07 -16.34 -11.89
N LEU A 59 10.85 -15.89 -12.18
CA LEU A 59 9.61 -16.39 -11.59
C LEU A 59 8.68 -16.96 -12.68
N PRO A 60 7.69 -17.79 -12.28
CA PRO A 60 6.57 -18.21 -13.13
C PRO A 60 5.82 -17.02 -13.75
N PRO A 61 4.89 -17.27 -14.70
CA PRO A 61 4.11 -16.22 -15.33
C PRO A 61 3.52 -15.24 -14.30
N ILE A 62 3.75 -13.95 -14.54
CA ILE A 62 3.29 -12.87 -13.66
C ILE A 62 2.12 -12.15 -14.35
N TYR A 63 1.06 -11.87 -13.60
CA TYR A 63 -0.07 -11.07 -14.05
C TYR A 63 -0.21 -9.85 -13.15
N SER A 64 0.15 -8.68 -13.68
CA SER A 64 -0.17 -7.39 -13.08
C SER A 64 -1.63 -7.04 -13.40
N ILE A 65 -2.49 -7.08 -12.38
CA ILE A 65 -3.95 -6.90 -12.53
C ILE A 65 -4.49 -5.70 -11.75
N GLY A 66 -3.60 -4.85 -11.25
CA GLY A 66 -3.93 -3.71 -10.41
C GLY A 66 -4.18 -2.40 -11.18
N PRO A 67 -4.55 -1.33 -10.46
CA PRO A 67 -4.98 -1.36 -9.07
C PRO A 67 -6.37 -2.01 -8.94
N LEU A 68 -6.51 -2.99 -8.06
CA LEU A 68 -7.74 -3.76 -7.88
C LEU A 68 -8.97 -2.89 -7.56
N THR A 69 -8.76 -1.76 -6.88
CA THR A 69 -9.83 -0.81 -6.54
C THR A 69 -10.41 -0.08 -7.75
N LEU A 70 -9.61 0.18 -8.79
CA LEU A 70 -10.09 0.76 -10.04
C LEU A 70 -10.66 -0.32 -10.95
N LEU A 71 -10.01 -1.48 -11.03
CA LEU A 71 -10.48 -2.59 -11.84
C LEU A 71 -11.87 -3.07 -11.39
N SER A 72 -12.09 -3.17 -10.08
CA SER A 72 -13.40 -3.56 -9.53
C SER A 72 -14.48 -2.54 -9.84
N ARG A 73 -14.20 -1.24 -9.72
CA ARG A 73 -15.15 -0.16 -10.08
C ARG A 73 -15.53 -0.19 -11.55
N ASN A 74 -14.61 -0.56 -12.44
CA ASN A 74 -14.88 -0.60 -13.88
C ASN A 74 -15.67 -1.87 -14.30
N LYS A 75 -15.54 -2.98 -13.57
CA LYS A 75 -16.16 -4.27 -13.93
C LYS A 75 -17.45 -4.59 -13.16
N ILE A 76 -17.57 -4.13 -11.93
CA ILE A 76 -18.75 -4.38 -11.10
C ILE A 76 -19.76 -3.26 -11.40
N SER A 77 -20.84 -3.61 -12.10
CA SER A 77 -21.97 -2.70 -12.29
C SER A 77 -22.54 -2.27 -10.94
N ASN A 78 -22.97 -1.01 -10.82
CA ASN A 78 -23.62 -0.47 -9.62
C ASN A 78 -24.91 -1.22 -9.23
N GLU A 79 -25.49 -1.99 -10.15
CA GLU A 79 -26.67 -2.84 -9.91
C GLU A 79 -26.31 -4.26 -9.42
N SER A 80 -25.03 -4.59 -9.38
CA SER A 80 -24.57 -5.94 -9.02
C SER A 80 -24.81 -6.23 -7.53
N PRO A 81 -25.23 -7.44 -7.15
CA PRO A 81 -25.47 -7.81 -5.75
C PRO A 81 -24.20 -7.75 -4.87
N ILE A 82 -23.01 -7.72 -5.50
CA ILE A 82 -21.72 -7.66 -4.80
C ILE A 82 -21.19 -6.23 -4.63
N THR A 83 -21.92 -5.19 -5.07
CA THR A 83 -21.50 -3.78 -4.88
C THR A 83 -21.40 -3.38 -3.41
N ASN A 84 -22.15 -4.05 -2.53
CA ASN A 84 -22.08 -3.86 -1.09
C ASN A 84 -20.85 -4.52 -0.46
N ILE A 85 -20.10 -5.34 -1.19
CA ILE A 85 -18.84 -5.92 -0.72
C ILE A 85 -17.75 -4.86 -0.88
N THR A 86 -17.37 -4.25 0.25
CA THR A 86 -16.31 -3.24 0.28
C THR A 86 -14.97 -3.87 0.64
N THR A 87 -13.87 -3.18 0.34
CA THR A 87 -12.53 -3.55 0.82
C THR A 87 -12.28 -3.20 2.28
N SER A 88 -13.26 -2.58 2.96
CA SER A 88 -13.19 -2.25 4.38
C SER A 88 -13.87 -3.34 5.22
N LEU A 89 -13.17 -3.80 6.25
CA LEU A 89 -13.75 -4.66 7.29
C LEU A 89 -14.64 -3.86 8.27
N TRP A 90 -14.54 -2.53 8.25
CA TRP A 90 -15.26 -1.64 9.14
C TRP A 90 -16.47 -1.03 8.45
N LYS A 91 -17.54 -0.80 9.22
CA LYS A 91 -18.70 -0.05 8.76
C LYS A 91 -18.25 1.36 8.36
N LYS A 92 -18.79 1.81 7.24
CA LYS A 92 -18.59 3.17 6.75
C LYS A 92 -19.17 4.17 7.76
N GLU A 93 -18.38 5.16 8.15
CA GLU A 93 -18.83 6.27 8.99
C GLU A 93 -19.21 7.45 8.10
N ASP A 94 -20.51 7.72 7.99
CA ASP A 94 -21.02 8.75 7.08
C ASP A 94 -20.63 10.17 7.51
N PHE A 95 -20.41 10.40 8.82
CA PHE A 95 -19.97 11.70 9.35
C PHE A 95 -18.66 12.19 8.73
N CYS A 96 -17.68 11.31 8.48
CA CYS A 96 -16.42 11.70 7.86
C CYS A 96 -16.62 12.17 6.42
N LEU A 97 -17.57 11.57 5.69
CA LEU A 97 -17.90 12.01 4.33
C LEU A 97 -18.67 13.31 4.33
N GLU A 98 -19.65 13.47 5.22
CA GLU A 98 -20.39 14.73 5.37
C GLU A 98 -19.44 15.90 5.71
N LEU A 99 -18.44 15.65 6.56
CA LEU A 99 -17.39 16.62 6.88
C LEU A 99 -16.56 16.99 5.63
N LEU A 100 -16.21 16.01 4.79
CA LEU A 100 -15.47 16.24 3.55
C LEU A 100 -16.33 16.97 2.50
N ASP A 101 -17.60 16.60 2.35
CA ASP A 101 -18.54 17.24 1.43
C ASP A 101 -18.84 18.70 1.82
N GLY A 102 -18.74 19.02 3.12
CA GLY A 102 -18.83 20.39 3.63
C GLY A 102 -17.62 21.29 3.30
N HIS A 103 -16.48 20.70 2.89
CA HIS A 103 -15.28 21.45 2.49
C HIS A 103 -15.36 21.88 1.02
N GLN A 104 -15.41 23.20 0.77
CA GLN A 104 -15.62 23.73 -0.58
C GLN A 104 -14.36 23.75 -1.45
N ASP A 105 -13.19 23.97 -0.85
CA ASP A 105 -11.95 24.11 -1.60
C ASP A 105 -11.31 22.73 -1.84
N PRO A 106 -11.06 22.32 -3.10
CA PRO A 106 -10.38 21.07 -3.39
C PRO A 106 -8.93 21.13 -2.88
N CYS A 107 -8.39 19.97 -2.47
CA CYS A 107 -7.00 19.85 -2.00
C CYS A 107 -6.65 20.77 -0.80
N SER A 108 -7.64 21.09 0.05
CA SER A 108 -7.48 21.98 1.22
C SER A 108 -7.38 21.26 2.57
N LEU A 109 -7.55 19.93 2.59
CA LEU A 109 -7.57 19.10 3.80
C LEU A 109 -6.47 18.04 3.78
N VAL A 110 -5.83 17.85 4.93
CA VAL A 110 -4.78 16.84 5.16
C VAL A 110 -5.41 15.58 5.74
N TYR A 111 -5.32 14.46 5.03
CA TYR A 111 -5.71 13.16 5.55
C TYR A 111 -4.51 12.45 6.19
N VAL A 112 -4.65 12.02 7.44
CA VAL A 112 -3.60 11.33 8.20
C VAL A 112 -4.11 9.97 8.66
N ASN A 113 -3.42 8.91 8.26
CA ASN A 113 -3.72 7.55 8.68
C ASN A 113 -2.43 6.71 8.63
N PHE A 114 -2.10 6.05 9.74
CA PHE A 114 -0.92 5.18 9.87
C PHE A 114 -1.24 3.69 9.69
N GLY A 115 -2.46 3.37 9.24
CA GLY A 115 -2.93 2.00 9.07
C GLY A 115 -3.35 1.35 10.40
N SER A 116 -3.55 0.04 10.36
CA SER A 116 -4.09 -0.73 11.49
C SER A 116 -3.05 -1.48 12.31
N ILE A 117 -1.78 -1.45 11.89
CA ILE A 117 -0.71 -2.26 12.48
C ILE A 117 0.32 -1.36 13.19
N THR A 118 0.57 -0.16 12.65
CA THR A 118 1.57 0.76 13.17
C THR A 118 1.28 1.20 14.61
N VAL A 119 2.24 0.96 15.50
CA VAL A 119 2.19 1.37 16.91
C VAL A 119 3.08 2.59 17.11
N MET A 120 2.52 3.67 17.65
CA MET A 120 3.22 4.93 17.93
C MET A 120 3.33 5.14 19.44
N ASP A 121 4.43 5.71 19.93
CA ASP A 121 4.50 6.13 21.33
C ASP A 121 3.81 7.49 21.57
N ASN A 122 3.52 7.79 22.84
CA ASN A 122 2.85 9.04 23.23
C ASN A 122 3.64 10.29 22.82
N GLU A 123 4.97 10.23 22.82
CA GLU A 123 5.82 11.38 22.51
C GLU A 123 5.73 11.70 21.01
N GLN A 124 5.85 10.70 20.14
CA GLN A 124 5.67 10.80 18.71
C GLN A 124 4.26 11.29 18.36
N LEU A 125 3.23 10.76 19.01
CA LEU A 125 1.84 11.17 18.81
C LEU A 125 1.64 12.65 19.11
N LEU A 126 2.17 13.14 20.24
CA LEU A 126 2.09 14.56 20.61
C LEU A 126 2.82 15.44 19.58
N LYS A 127 3.96 15.00 19.06
CA LYS A 127 4.69 15.75 18.03
C LYS A 127 3.88 15.86 16.73
N PHE A 128 3.25 14.77 16.28
CA PHE A 128 2.33 14.81 15.13
C PHE A 128 1.12 15.72 15.39
N ALA A 129 0.51 15.61 16.57
CA ALA A 129 -0.64 16.43 16.95
C ALA A 129 -0.31 17.92 16.90
N TRP A 130 0.83 18.33 17.46
CA TRP A 130 1.27 19.72 17.41
C TRP A 130 1.68 20.17 16.01
N GLY A 131 2.33 19.31 15.22
CA GLY A 131 2.65 19.62 13.83
C GLY A 131 1.41 19.86 12.97
N LEU A 132 0.39 19.01 13.13
CA LEU A 132 -0.91 19.16 12.47
C LEU A 132 -1.65 20.43 12.93
N ALA A 133 -1.71 20.67 14.25
CA ALA A 133 -2.36 21.87 14.79
C ALA A 133 -1.71 23.17 14.28
N ASN A 134 -0.38 23.18 14.14
CA ASN A 134 0.37 24.37 13.74
C ASN A 134 0.44 24.57 12.21
N CYS A 135 0.12 23.55 11.39
CA CYS A 135 0.25 23.65 9.94
C CYS A 135 -0.76 24.62 9.31
N GLY A 136 -1.83 24.96 10.02
CA GLY A 136 -2.85 25.91 9.56
C GLY A 136 -3.79 25.36 8.48
N TYR A 137 -3.75 24.05 8.22
CA TYR A 137 -4.71 23.36 7.35
C TYR A 137 -5.71 22.56 8.18
N HIS A 138 -6.91 22.38 7.63
CA HIS A 138 -7.85 21.40 8.16
C HIS A 138 -7.28 20.00 7.97
N PHE A 139 -7.55 19.09 8.92
CA PHE A 139 -7.07 17.72 8.84
C PHE A 139 -8.13 16.73 9.32
N LEU A 140 -8.12 15.54 8.71
CA LEU A 140 -8.85 14.36 9.15
C LEU A 140 -7.82 13.33 9.58
N TRP A 141 -7.72 13.07 10.89
CA TRP A 141 -6.74 12.14 11.44
C TRP A 141 -7.43 10.92 12.05
N VAL A 142 -7.16 9.74 11.47
CA VAL A 142 -7.59 8.46 12.02
C VAL A 142 -6.62 8.06 13.13
N ILE A 143 -7.07 8.14 14.39
CA ILE A 143 -6.30 7.73 15.56
C ILE A 143 -6.87 6.42 16.11
N ARG A 144 -5.98 5.49 16.44
CA ARG A 144 -6.29 4.21 17.08
C ARG A 144 -5.70 4.21 18.49
N PRO A 145 -6.47 4.60 19.53
CA PRO A 145 -5.94 4.71 20.89
C PRO A 145 -5.37 3.41 21.45
N ASP A 146 -5.87 2.28 20.97
CA ASP A 146 -5.45 0.92 21.30
C ASP A 146 -4.01 0.57 20.83
N LEU A 147 -3.47 1.34 19.88
CA LEU A 147 -2.14 1.15 19.29
C LEU A 147 -1.13 2.21 19.76
N ILE A 148 -1.43 2.94 20.82
CA ILE A 148 -0.50 3.90 21.44
C ILE A 148 0.21 3.21 22.61
N LYS A 149 1.55 3.21 22.62
CA LYS A 149 2.32 2.61 23.74
C LYS A 149 2.03 3.32 25.06
N GLY A 150 1.40 2.62 26.01
CA GLY A 150 1.02 3.11 27.34
C GLY A 150 0.01 2.19 28.05
N GLU A 151 -0.47 2.58 29.23
CA GLU A 151 -1.36 1.78 30.13
C GLU A 151 -2.69 1.29 29.51
N SER A 152 -3.02 1.68 28.27
CA SER A 152 -4.27 1.34 27.57
C SER A 152 -4.07 0.52 26.29
N SER A 153 -2.88 0.00 25.98
CA SER A 153 -2.70 -0.89 24.83
C SER A 153 -3.44 -2.22 25.06
N VAL A 154 -4.46 -2.50 24.25
CA VAL A 154 -5.32 -3.69 24.38
C VAL A 154 -4.62 -4.95 23.84
N LEU A 155 -3.55 -4.78 23.07
CA LEU A 155 -2.80 -5.88 22.46
C LEU A 155 -1.74 -6.45 23.41
N PRO A 156 -1.53 -7.78 23.43
CA PRO A 156 -0.46 -8.40 24.22
C PRO A 156 0.90 -7.78 23.91
N PRO A 157 1.73 -7.45 24.91
CA PRO A 157 3.08 -6.91 24.70
C PRO A 157 3.93 -7.76 23.75
N GLU A 158 3.80 -9.08 23.82
CA GLU A 158 4.51 -10.04 22.97
C GLU A 158 4.11 -9.93 21.51
N PHE A 159 2.82 -9.70 21.21
CA PHE A 159 2.32 -9.50 19.85
C PHE A 159 2.81 -8.17 19.25
N ILE A 160 2.85 -7.11 20.06
CA ILE A 160 3.38 -5.81 19.65
C ILE A 160 4.88 -5.93 19.34
N GLU A 161 5.62 -6.69 20.15
CA GLU A 161 7.05 -6.90 19.96
C GLU A 161 7.35 -7.72 18.69
N GLU A 162 6.62 -8.81 18.46
CA GLU A 162 6.75 -9.65 17.26
C GLU A 162 6.35 -8.92 15.97
N THR A 163 5.33 -8.05 16.02
CA THR A 163 4.85 -7.31 14.83
C THR A 163 5.57 -5.98 14.62
N LYS A 164 6.39 -5.52 15.58
CA LYS A 164 7.13 -4.25 15.50
C LYS A 164 8.03 -4.16 14.27
N GLU A 165 8.62 -5.29 13.88
CA GLU A 165 9.51 -5.41 12.72
C GLU A 165 8.76 -5.60 11.39
N MET A 166 7.44 -5.80 11.42
CA MET A 166 6.62 -5.92 10.21
C MET A 166 6.13 -4.56 9.70
N ILE A 167 6.38 -3.47 10.44
CA ILE A 167 5.61 -2.21 10.33
C ILE A 167 6.25 -1.13 9.44
N ASP A 168 7.52 -1.23 9.03
CA ASP A 168 8.22 -0.06 8.46
C ASP A 168 8.55 -0.13 6.95
N ASP A 169 7.83 -0.93 6.17
CA ASP A 169 8.37 -1.44 4.89
C ASP A 169 7.75 -0.92 3.59
N GLN A 170 6.98 0.17 3.58
CA GLN A 170 6.27 0.58 2.35
C GLN A 170 6.46 2.01 1.82
N LEU A 171 7.38 2.82 2.33
CA LEU A 171 7.36 4.27 2.01
C LEU A 171 8.42 4.77 1.01
N GLN A 172 9.46 4.00 0.70
CA GLN A 172 10.63 4.56 0.01
C GLN A 172 10.57 4.54 -1.53
N VAL A 173 9.91 3.57 -2.15
CA VAL A 173 9.70 3.51 -3.61
C VAL A 173 8.81 4.68 -4.08
N CYS A 174 7.77 5.00 -3.30
CA CYS A 174 6.85 6.11 -3.55
C CYS A 174 7.56 7.45 -3.74
N MET A 175 8.62 7.70 -2.98
CA MET A 175 9.35 8.96 -3.03
C MET A 175 10.41 8.97 -4.12
N ARG A 176 11.17 7.88 -4.24
CA ARG A 176 12.37 7.82 -5.08
C ARG A 176 12.07 7.51 -6.54
N GLU A 177 11.16 6.57 -6.77
CA GLU A 177 10.83 6.10 -8.13
C GLU A 177 9.56 6.79 -8.63
N TRP A 178 8.51 6.88 -7.80
CA TRP A 178 7.24 7.47 -8.25
C TRP A 178 7.18 8.99 -8.08
N GLY A 179 7.95 9.55 -7.15
CA GLY A 179 8.00 10.99 -6.88
C GLY A 179 6.71 11.56 -6.31
N VAL A 180 5.95 10.77 -5.54
CA VAL A 180 4.62 11.13 -5.02
C VAL A 180 4.57 11.34 -3.50
N GLY A 181 5.71 11.46 -2.83
CA GLY A 181 5.76 11.55 -1.37
C GLY A 181 6.94 12.37 -0.83
N LEU A 182 6.84 12.68 0.46
CA LEU A 182 7.89 13.28 1.28
C LEU A 182 8.19 12.36 2.47
N GLU A 183 9.45 12.30 2.89
CA GLU A 183 9.90 11.50 4.03
C GLU A 183 9.80 12.33 5.31
N ILE A 184 9.27 11.75 6.37
CA ILE A 184 9.37 12.28 7.74
C ILE A 184 10.43 11.44 8.45
N ASP A 185 11.36 12.08 9.14
CA ASP A 185 12.40 11.35 9.88
C ASP A 185 11.80 10.49 11.01
N ASN A 186 12.43 9.34 11.29
CA ASN A 186 12.01 8.43 12.36
C ASN A 186 12.01 9.10 13.75
N ASN A 187 12.88 10.10 13.97
CA ASN A 187 12.85 10.96 15.14
C ASN A 187 12.04 12.23 14.87
N VAL A 188 10.76 12.00 14.54
CA VAL A 188 9.78 13.02 14.17
C VAL A 188 9.87 14.21 15.11
N LYS A 189 9.89 15.42 14.54
CA LYS A 189 9.71 16.68 15.28
C LYS A 189 8.42 17.35 14.82
N GLY A 190 7.64 17.92 15.76
CA GLY A 190 6.38 18.58 15.39
C GLY A 190 6.55 19.70 14.36
N LYS A 191 7.63 20.47 14.46
CA LYS A 191 7.99 21.50 13.47
C LYS A 191 8.28 20.94 12.08
N GLU A 192 8.91 19.77 12.01
CA GLU A 192 9.18 19.10 10.73
C GLU A 192 7.89 18.64 10.06
N VAL A 193 6.98 18.02 10.83
CA VAL A 193 5.64 17.65 10.35
C VAL A 193 4.90 18.86 9.79
N GLU A 194 4.93 19.98 10.52
CA GLU A 194 4.33 21.24 10.08
C GLU A 194 4.90 21.72 8.73
N GLU A 195 6.22 21.80 8.62
CA GLU A 195 6.93 22.30 7.44
C GLU A 195 6.66 21.41 6.22
N LEU A 196 6.67 20.09 6.39
CA LEU A 196 6.40 19.14 5.31
C LEU A 196 4.95 19.21 4.82
N ILE A 197 3.98 19.37 5.73
CA ILE A 197 2.58 19.57 5.35
C ILE A 197 2.44 20.87 4.56
N ARG A 198 3.04 21.98 5.03
CA ARG A 198 2.99 23.25 4.32
C ARG A 198 3.61 23.17 2.92
N GLU A 199 4.74 22.47 2.78
CA GLU A 199 5.37 22.22 1.47
C GLU A 199 4.46 21.37 0.57
N MET A 200 3.86 20.29 1.09
CA MET A 200 2.96 19.45 0.32
C MET A 200 1.70 20.19 -0.13
N MET A 201 1.16 21.10 0.69
CA MET A 201 -0.09 21.80 0.43
C MET A 201 0.10 23.04 -0.45
N ALA A 202 1.03 23.93 -0.09
CA ALA A 202 1.24 25.22 -0.76
C ALA A 202 2.63 25.42 -1.37
N GLY A 203 3.51 24.41 -1.34
CA GLY A 203 4.82 24.49 -1.98
C GLY A 203 4.71 24.68 -3.49
N GLU A 204 5.27 25.79 -3.99
CA GLU A 204 5.24 26.15 -5.41
C GLU A 204 6.12 25.27 -6.30
N GLN A 205 7.07 24.57 -5.69
CA GLN A 205 7.99 23.69 -6.39
C GLN A 205 7.72 22.21 -6.07
N LYS A 206 8.06 21.72 -4.86
CA LYS A 206 8.01 20.28 -4.59
C LYS A 206 6.57 19.79 -4.46
N GLY A 207 5.74 20.46 -3.66
CA GLY A 207 4.33 20.07 -3.49
C GLY A 207 3.56 20.03 -4.82
N LYS A 208 3.77 21.04 -5.67
CA LYS A 208 3.18 21.10 -7.02
C LYS A 208 3.68 19.98 -7.94
N GLU A 209 4.97 19.67 -7.92
CA GLU A 209 5.54 18.56 -8.71
C GLU A 209 5.00 17.20 -8.24
N ILE A 210 4.92 16.98 -6.93
CA ILE A 210 4.38 15.75 -6.33
C ILE A 210 2.93 15.54 -6.76
N ARG A 211 2.07 16.57 -6.64
CA ARG A 211 0.66 16.47 -7.06
C ARG A 211 0.52 16.22 -8.55
N LYS A 212 1.38 16.83 -9.38
CA LYS A 212 1.40 16.60 -10.82
C LYS A 212 1.74 15.13 -11.13
N LYS A 213 2.81 14.58 -10.54
CA LYS A 213 3.18 13.17 -10.73
C LYS A 213 2.09 12.21 -10.23
N ALA A 214 1.48 12.50 -9.09
CA ALA A 214 0.37 11.70 -8.57
C ALA A 214 -0.83 11.68 -9.56
N MET A 215 -1.12 12.80 -10.23
CA MET A 215 -2.14 12.85 -11.28
C MET A 215 -1.75 12.06 -12.53
N GLU A 216 -0.49 12.14 -12.96
CA GLU A 216 0.03 11.34 -14.09
C GLU A 216 -0.09 9.83 -13.80
N TRP A 217 0.29 9.39 -12.60
CA TRP A 217 0.14 7.99 -12.18
C TRP A 217 -1.32 7.57 -12.06
N LYS A 218 -2.21 8.45 -11.58
CA LYS A 218 -3.66 8.20 -11.56
C LYS A 218 -4.21 8.00 -12.97
N GLU A 219 -3.84 8.84 -13.92
CA GLU A 219 -4.29 8.73 -15.32
C GLU A 219 -3.79 7.44 -15.96
N SER A 220 -2.52 7.08 -15.74
CA SER A 220 -1.96 5.80 -16.21
C SER A 220 -2.69 4.59 -15.59
N ALA A 221 -2.98 4.62 -14.28
CA ALA A 221 -3.73 3.56 -13.61
C ALA A 221 -5.18 3.41 -14.14
N VAL A 222 -5.86 4.53 -14.44
CA VAL A 222 -7.19 4.52 -15.07
C VAL A 222 -7.11 3.91 -16.47
N LYS A 223 -6.10 4.27 -17.27
CA LYS A 223 -5.88 3.69 -18.59
C LYS A 223 -5.60 2.18 -18.51
N ALA A 224 -4.74 1.76 -17.57
CA ALA A 224 -4.38 0.35 -17.38
C ALA A 224 -5.59 -0.53 -17.00
N THR A 225 -6.62 0.05 -16.36
CA THR A 225 -7.83 -0.65 -15.91
C THR A 225 -9.06 -0.43 -16.82
N SER A 226 -8.90 0.30 -17.93
CA SER A 226 -9.95 0.54 -18.92
C SER A 226 -10.25 -0.70 -19.78
N THR A 227 -11.26 -0.64 -20.67
CA THR A 227 -11.75 -1.77 -21.47
C THR A 227 -10.66 -2.51 -22.26
N ASP A 228 -9.63 -1.80 -22.72
CA ASP A 228 -8.47 -2.36 -23.44
C ASP A 228 -7.16 -2.18 -22.65
N GLY A 229 -7.27 -1.88 -21.36
CA GLY A 229 -6.14 -1.63 -20.48
C GLY A 229 -5.35 -2.90 -20.16
N ALA A 230 -4.03 -2.78 -20.04
CA ALA A 230 -3.13 -3.92 -19.82
C ALA A 230 -3.51 -4.76 -18.59
N SER A 231 -3.90 -4.12 -17.47
CA SER A 231 -4.30 -4.82 -16.25
C SER A 231 -5.58 -5.64 -16.46
N LEU A 232 -6.53 -5.10 -17.24
CA LEU A 232 -7.75 -5.83 -17.55
C LEU A 232 -7.47 -7.00 -18.49
N VAL A 233 -6.68 -6.78 -19.54
CA VAL A 233 -6.27 -7.84 -20.47
C VAL A 233 -5.55 -8.97 -19.71
N ASN A 234 -4.65 -8.62 -18.78
CA ASN A 234 -3.96 -9.58 -17.93
C ASN A 234 -4.94 -10.35 -17.02
N PHE A 235 -5.93 -9.67 -16.44
CA PHE A 235 -6.95 -10.31 -15.62
C PHE A 235 -7.80 -11.32 -16.42
N GLU A 236 -8.25 -10.95 -17.62
CA GLU A 236 -9.04 -11.84 -18.48
C GLU A 236 -8.20 -13.02 -18.99
N LYS A 237 -6.93 -12.77 -19.35
CA LYS A 237 -5.97 -13.82 -19.71
C LYS A 237 -5.76 -14.81 -18.56
N MET A 238 -5.54 -14.30 -17.35
CA MET A 238 -5.40 -15.11 -16.13
C MET A 238 -6.64 -15.98 -15.88
N ILE A 239 -7.85 -15.44 -16.00
CA ILE A 239 -9.09 -16.23 -15.86
C ILE A 239 -9.11 -17.37 -16.89
N ASN A 240 -8.84 -17.06 -18.16
CA ASN A 240 -8.92 -18.03 -19.24
C ASN A 240 -7.89 -19.15 -19.10
N GLU A 241 -6.64 -18.81 -18.78
CA GLU A 241 -5.54 -19.76 -18.71
C GLU A 241 -5.55 -20.59 -17.42
N ILE A 242 -5.95 -19.99 -16.30
CA ILE A 242 -5.84 -20.62 -14.98
C ILE A 242 -7.16 -21.23 -14.53
N LEU A 243 -8.24 -20.46 -14.59
CA LEU A 243 -9.53 -20.85 -14.03
C LEU A 243 -10.36 -21.67 -15.02
N LEU A 244 -10.29 -21.32 -16.31
CA LEU A 244 -11.10 -21.95 -17.36
C LEU A 244 -10.32 -22.95 -18.22
N GLY A 245 -8.98 -22.99 -18.11
CA GLY A 245 -8.10 -23.89 -18.85
C GLY A 245 -8.33 -25.39 -18.57
N ASN A 246 -8.75 -26.10 -19.63
CA ASN A 246 -8.97 -27.54 -19.86
C ASN A 246 -9.07 -28.50 -18.64
N LYS A 247 -10.21 -29.18 -18.57
CA LYS A 247 -10.59 -30.20 -17.56
C LYS A 247 -9.74 -31.47 -17.57
N GLU A 248 -8.98 -31.74 -18.63
CA GLU A 248 -8.16 -32.96 -18.73
C GLU A 248 -6.87 -32.89 -17.90
N ASP A 249 -6.30 -31.70 -17.68
CA ASP A 249 -5.13 -31.53 -16.81
C ASP A 249 -5.49 -31.42 -15.33
N GLN A 250 -6.78 -31.26 -14.99
CA GLN A 250 -7.25 -31.05 -13.61
C GLN A 250 -7.04 -32.26 -12.69
N GLN A 251 -6.91 -33.48 -13.22
CA GLN A 251 -6.62 -34.68 -12.41
C GLN A 251 -5.16 -34.73 -11.90
N LYS A 252 -4.24 -33.90 -12.42
CA LYS A 252 -2.90 -33.68 -11.84
C LYS A 252 -2.85 -32.50 -10.85
N LYS A 253 -3.95 -31.74 -10.68
CA LYS A 253 -4.01 -30.46 -9.94
C LYS A 253 -4.28 -30.57 -8.43
N ASN A 254 -4.22 -31.76 -7.82
CA ASN A 254 -4.45 -31.94 -6.38
C ASN A 254 -3.33 -31.38 -5.46
N GLY A 255 -2.44 -30.52 -5.97
CA GLY A 255 -1.37 -29.88 -5.20
C GLY A 255 -1.42 -28.34 -5.16
N VAL A 256 -2.46 -27.70 -5.71
CA VAL A 256 -2.53 -26.22 -5.78
C VAL A 256 -2.69 -25.64 -4.37
N LYS A 257 -1.58 -25.27 -3.75
CA LYS A 257 -1.57 -24.32 -2.64
C LYS A 257 -1.61 -22.93 -3.24
N CYS A 258 -2.74 -22.23 -3.13
CA CYS A 258 -2.72 -20.78 -3.13
C CYS A 258 -1.83 -20.36 -1.95
N VAL A 259 -0.66 -19.81 -2.26
CA VAL A 259 0.15 -19.12 -1.25
C VAL A 259 -0.45 -17.73 -1.18
N ASN A 260 -1.25 -17.48 -0.15
CA ASN A 260 -1.58 -16.11 0.23
C ASN A 260 -0.28 -15.51 0.77
N ILE A 261 0.30 -14.59 -0.01
CA ILE A 261 1.36 -13.69 0.45
C ILE A 261 0.70 -12.60 1.30
#